data_AF-A0A7Y3M6P1-F1
#
_entry.id   AF-A0A7Y3M6P1-F1
#
_cell.length_a   1.000
_cell.length_b   1.000
_cell.length_c   1.000
_cell.angle_alpha   90.00
_cell.angle_beta   90.00
_cell.angle_gamma   90.00
#
_symmetry.space_group_name_H-M   'P 1'
#
loop_
_entity.id
_entity.type
_entity.pdbx_description
1 polymer ?
#
loop_
_entity_poly.entity_id
_entity_poly.type
_entity_poly.pdbx_seq_one_letter_code
_entity_poly.pdbx_strand_id
1 'polypeptide(L)'
;MLSPGAFADEDRGTLSLQFENDALAGGTDRNYTSGARIAYLTGPDRVWGIVEGTAGLLLGAAEEDVVRFGFALGQSIFTPDDIRETRPLPDQHPYAGWLYADFSILVERKYTLDTLSLQVGVVGPDSGAEWVQTNVHEWIHSDEPRGWDNQLQHEPGVVLTFDRKWRALAEWDALSIGIDLTPNAGFSVGNVLTQATAGLTLRIGNDLADDYGPPRIRPSLAGGGFFKPSDSFGWYIFAGAAGRAVAYNIFLDGNTMRDSLEVDRRPFVLDVQVGVVIQLLRVQLAFTVVGRTEEFESQRDEQVFGAVSLSFKI
;
A
#
# COMPACT_ATOMS: atom_id res chain seq x y z
N MET A 1 -38.04 12.94 1.04
CA MET A 1 -37.74 11.49 1.02
C MET A 1 -37.15 11.18 -0.33
N LEU A 2 -35.82 11.06 -0.41
CA LEU A 2 -35.13 10.53 -1.59
C LEU A 2 -35.27 9.01 -1.53
N SER A 3 -35.62 8.38 -2.65
CA SER A 3 -35.76 6.91 -2.73
C SER A 3 -34.41 6.21 -2.48
N PRO A 4 -34.37 5.06 -1.77
CA PRO A 4 -33.13 4.33 -1.44
C PRO A 4 -32.54 3.54 -2.63
N GLY A 5 -32.58 4.07 -3.85
CA GLY A 5 -32.25 3.31 -5.06
C GLY A 5 -31.52 4.07 -6.16
N ALA A 6 -31.10 5.32 -5.92
CA ALA A 6 -30.56 6.16 -7.00
C ALA A 6 -29.04 6.05 -7.21
N PHE A 7 -28.29 5.39 -6.32
CA PHE A 7 -26.82 5.33 -6.40
C PHE A 7 -26.26 4.01 -6.91
N ALA A 8 -27.07 2.94 -6.98
CA ALA A 8 -26.62 1.61 -7.42
C ALA A 8 -26.35 1.50 -8.94
N ASP A 9 -26.83 2.45 -9.75
CA ASP A 9 -26.90 2.27 -11.22
C ASP A 9 -25.70 2.85 -11.99
N GLU A 10 -24.70 3.46 -11.33
CA GLU A 10 -23.47 3.95 -12.00
C GLU A 10 -22.22 3.85 -11.09
N ASP A 11 -21.84 2.65 -10.63
CA ASP A 11 -20.48 2.41 -10.08
C ASP A 11 -19.51 2.16 -11.24
N ARG A 12 -18.90 3.24 -11.77
CA ARG A 12 -17.94 3.12 -12.88
C ARG A 12 -16.56 2.71 -12.37
N GLY A 13 -16.22 3.10 -11.15
CA GLY A 13 -15.02 2.67 -10.47
C GLY A 13 -14.72 3.46 -9.21
N THR A 14 -13.54 3.21 -8.64
CA THR A 14 -13.05 3.87 -7.43
C THR A 14 -11.73 4.56 -7.73
N LEU A 15 -11.67 5.88 -7.53
CA LEU A 15 -10.43 6.65 -7.53
C LEU A 15 -9.95 6.78 -6.09
N SER A 16 -8.69 6.46 -5.84
CA SER A 16 -8.07 6.53 -4.50
C SER A 16 -6.80 7.35 -4.52
N LEU A 17 -6.68 8.26 -3.57
CA LEU A 17 -5.48 9.03 -3.27
C LEU A 17 -4.92 8.52 -1.94
N GLN A 18 -3.63 8.20 -1.90
CA GLN A 18 -2.93 7.73 -0.71
C GLN A 18 -1.70 8.61 -0.49
N PHE A 19 -1.51 8.98 0.76
CA PHE A 19 -0.31 9.69 1.23
C PHE A 19 0.15 9.04 2.53
N GLU A 20 1.42 8.65 2.59
CA GLU A 20 2.08 8.08 3.76
C GLU A 20 3.27 8.96 4.11
N ASN A 21 3.45 9.25 5.40
CA ASN A 21 4.56 10.06 5.88
C ASN A 21 4.80 9.78 7.37
N ASP A 22 6.06 9.79 7.78
CA ASP A 22 6.44 9.49 9.17
C ASP A 22 6.10 10.62 10.15
N ALA A 23 6.08 11.89 9.72
CA ALA A 23 5.64 13.02 10.53
C ALA A 23 4.16 12.91 10.97
N LEU A 24 3.32 12.17 10.22
CA LEU A 24 1.92 11.93 10.58
C LEU A 24 1.74 11.08 11.85
N ALA A 25 2.78 10.39 12.30
CA ALA A 25 2.77 9.58 13.51
C ALA A 25 3.88 9.99 14.51
N GLY A 26 4.48 11.16 14.33
CA GLY A 26 5.53 11.69 15.22
C GLY A 26 6.95 11.18 14.93
N GLY A 27 7.20 10.67 13.73
CA GLY A 27 8.54 10.25 13.26
C GLY A 27 9.45 11.43 12.89
N THR A 28 10.67 11.12 12.41
CA THR A 28 11.76 12.09 12.17
C THR A 28 12.44 11.97 10.80
N ASP A 29 11.69 11.89 9.70
CA ASP A 29 12.19 11.77 8.30
C ASP A 29 13.28 10.70 8.10
N ARG A 30 13.00 9.43 8.44
CA ARG A 30 13.99 8.34 8.39
C ARG A 30 13.46 7.00 7.86
N ASN A 31 14.34 6.23 7.23
CA ASN A 31 14.03 4.96 6.54
C ASN A 31 12.96 5.20 5.46
N TYR A 32 11.78 4.57 5.53
CA TYR A 32 10.63 4.98 4.70
C TYR A 32 10.07 6.34 5.14
N THR A 33 10.38 7.40 4.40
CA THR A 33 10.01 8.79 4.78
C THR A 33 8.64 9.18 4.23
N SER A 34 8.38 8.85 2.97
CA SER A 34 7.19 9.36 2.29
C SER A 34 6.75 8.43 1.16
N GLY A 35 5.44 8.40 0.92
CA GLY A 35 4.87 7.78 -0.26
C GLY A 35 3.60 8.48 -0.71
N ALA A 36 3.43 8.58 -2.02
CA ALA A 36 2.21 9.06 -2.64
C ALA A 36 1.75 8.06 -3.70
N ARG A 37 0.43 7.80 -3.76
CA ARG A 37 -0.15 6.91 -4.76
C ARG A 37 -1.52 7.39 -5.20
N ILE A 38 -1.73 7.45 -6.52
CA ILE A 38 -3.04 7.63 -7.14
C ILE A 38 -3.42 6.32 -7.83
N ALA A 39 -4.61 5.82 -7.55
CA ALA A 39 -5.08 4.54 -8.06
C ALA A 39 -6.51 4.64 -8.57
N TYR A 40 -6.78 3.99 -9.70
CA TYR A 40 -8.10 3.78 -10.24
C TYR A 40 -8.39 2.27 -10.30
N LEU A 41 -9.55 1.87 -9.80
CA LEU A 41 -10.02 0.49 -9.83
C LEU A 41 -11.40 0.45 -10.51
N THR A 42 -11.59 -0.40 -11.51
CA THR A 42 -12.85 -0.47 -12.24
C THR A 42 -14.01 -0.95 -11.36
N GLY A 43 -15.24 -0.55 -11.72
CA GLY A 43 -16.45 -1.23 -11.27
C GLY A 43 -16.48 -2.71 -11.75
N PRO A 44 -17.31 -3.55 -11.13
CA PRO A 44 -17.37 -4.99 -11.40
C PRO A 44 -17.74 -5.32 -12.86
N ASP A 45 -18.69 -4.58 -13.45
CA ASP A 45 -19.21 -4.87 -14.81
C ASP A 45 -18.50 -4.09 -15.92
N ARG A 46 -17.28 -3.61 -15.67
CA ARG A 46 -16.54 -2.70 -16.56
C ARG A 46 -15.17 -3.24 -16.98
N VAL A 47 -14.97 -4.54 -16.84
CA VAL A 47 -13.71 -5.22 -17.19
C VAL A 47 -13.74 -5.65 -18.66
N TRP A 48 -12.62 -5.51 -19.36
CA TRP A 48 -12.51 -5.98 -20.75
C TRP A 48 -12.30 -7.50 -20.79
N GLY A 49 -12.83 -8.18 -21.80
CA GLY A 49 -12.72 -9.65 -21.91
C GLY A 49 -11.29 -10.21 -21.90
N ILE A 50 -10.29 -9.43 -22.31
CA ILE A 50 -8.87 -9.82 -22.17
C ILE A 50 -8.42 -9.91 -20.70
N VAL A 51 -8.93 -9.03 -19.85
CA VAL A 51 -8.64 -9.03 -18.41
C VAL A 51 -9.38 -10.18 -17.74
N GLU A 52 -10.65 -10.43 -18.10
CA GLU A 52 -11.40 -11.60 -17.63
C GLU A 52 -10.72 -12.91 -18.01
N GLY A 53 -10.28 -13.06 -19.26
CA GLY A 53 -9.53 -14.22 -19.72
C GLY A 53 -8.19 -14.39 -18.98
N THR A 54 -7.50 -13.28 -18.68
CA THR A 54 -6.26 -13.28 -17.89
C THR A 54 -6.52 -13.68 -16.43
N ALA A 55 -7.62 -13.19 -15.83
CA ALA A 55 -8.06 -13.57 -14.49
C ALA A 55 -8.42 -15.06 -14.43
N GLY A 56 -9.12 -15.58 -15.44
CA GLY A 56 -9.41 -17.01 -15.59
C GLY A 56 -8.13 -17.85 -15.67
N LEU A 57 -7.17 -17.43 -16.50
CA LEU A 57 -5.92 -18.15 -16.72
C LEU A 57 -4.98 -18.14 -15.50
N LEU A 58 -4.76 -16.96 -14.90
CA LEU A 58 -3.73 -16.77 -13.87
C LEU A 58 -4.27 -16.94 -12.45
N LEU A 59 -5.56 -16.66 -12.23
CA LEU A 59 -6.19 -16.64 -10.90
C LEU A 59 -7.37 -17.62 -10.78
N GLY A 60 -7.70 -18.36 -11.85
CA GLY A 60 -8.83 -19.29 -11.84
C GLY A 60 -10.17 -18.61 -11.60
N ALA A 61 -10.37 -17.39 -12.12
CA ALA A 61 -11.66 -16.71 -12.04
C ALA A 61 -12.74 -17.48 -12.83
N ALA A 62 -13.88 -17.71 -12.19
CA ALA A 62 -15.08 -18.26 -12.81
C ALA A 62 -16.05 -17.13 -13.24
N GLU A 63 -17.11 -17.47 -14.00
CA GLU A 63 -18.08 -16.48 -14.49
C GLU A 63 -18.86 -15.79 -13.35
N GLU A 64 -19.07 -16.48 -12.24
CA GLU A 64 -19.74 -15.93 -11.04
C GLU A 64 -18.83 -15.06 -10.15
N ASP A 65 -17.52 -15.06 -10.40
CA ASP A 65 -16.56 -14.30 -9.62
C ASP A 65 -16.56 -12.83 -10.07
N VAL A 66 -16.36 -11.91 -9.12
CA VAL A 66 -16.33 -10.48 -9.44
C VAL A 66 -14.90 -10.05 -9.75
N VAL A 67 -14.63 -9.74 -11.01
CA VAL A 67 -13.30 -9.30 -11.47
C VAL A 67 -13.22 -7.78 -11.47
N ARG A 68 -12.07 -7.22 -11.07
CA ARG A 68 -11.75 -5.79 -11.23
C ARG A 68 -10.35 -5.60 -11.78
N PHE A 69 -10.17 -4.53 -12.53
CA PHE A 69 -8.87 -4.10 -13.05
C PHE A 69 -8.44 -2.81 -12.37
N GLY A 70 -7.21 -2.77 -11.89
CA GLY A 70 -6.62 -1.60 -11.25
C GLY A 70 -5.43 -1.05 -12.03
N PHE A 71 -5.32 0.27 -12.04
CA PHE A 71 -4.14 1.00 -12.48
C PHE A 71 -3.75 2.00 -11.40
N ALA A 72 -2.46 2.10 -11.08
CA ALA A 72 -1.98 3.13 -10.17
C ALA A 72 -0.62 3.68 -10.60
N LEU A 73 -0.34 4.91 -10.18
CA LEU A 73 0.98 5.52 -10.22
C LEU A 73 1.37 5.85 -8.78
N GLY A 74 2.57 5.47 -8.37
CA GLY A 74 3.07 5.72 -7.03
C GLY A 74 4.54 6.08 -6.99
N GLN A 75 4.93 6.80 -5.94
CA GLN A 75 6.31 7.10 -5.60
C GLN A 75 6.55 6.78 -4.12
N SER A 76 7.63 6.08 -3.82
CA SER A 76 8.12 5.85 -2.45
C SER A 76 9.50 6.48 -2.30
N ILE A 77 9.76 7.13 -1.16
CA ILE A 77 10.99 7.85 -0.85
C ILE A 77 11.58 7.30 0.45
N PHE A 78 12.86 6.98 0.40
CA PHE A 78 13.63 6.46 1.53
C PHE A 78 14.87 7.31 1.80
N THR A 79 15.22 7.46 3.08
CA THR A 79 16.33 8.30 3.54
C THR A 79 17.08 7.68 4.73
N PRO A 80 18.35 8.06 4.93
CA PRO A 80 19.07 7.81 6.17
C PRO A 80 18.49 8.62 7.34
N ASP A 81 18.95 8.34 8.57
CA ASP A 81 18.50 9.04 9.78
C ASP A 81 18.97 10.51 9.83
N ASP A 82 20.16 10.83 9.30
CA ASP A 82 20.65 12.22 9.25
C ASP A 82 20.67 12.74 7.81
N ILE A 83 19.59 13.40 7.44
CA ILE A 83 19.40 13.90 6.08
C ILE A 83 20.32 15.07 5.72
N ARG A 84 20.93 15.74 6.70
CA ARG A 84 21.77 16.94 6.49
C ARG A 84 23.21 16.61 6.12
N GLU A 85 23.59 15.34 6.28
CA GLU A 85 24.92 14.86 5.97
C GLU A 85 25.11 14.70 4.46
N THR A 86 26.25 15.18 3.94
CA THR A 86 26.58 15.13 2.51
C THR A 86 27.44 13.92 2.16
N ARG A 87 28.14 13.33 3.12
CA ARG A 87 28.93 12.12 2.89
C ARG A 87 28.02 10.86 2.87
N PRO A 88 28.44 9.78 2.20
CA PRO A 88 27.78 8.49 2.33
C PRO A 88 27.65 8.02 3.79
N LEU A 89 26.50 7.44 4.12
CA LEU A 89 26.19 6.85 5.42
C LEU A 89 25.96 5.34 5.26
N PRO A 90 27.02 4.52 5.21
CA PRO A 90 26.93 3.09 4.88
C PRO A 90 26.30 2.23 6.00
N ASP A 91 26.08 2.80 7.18
CA ASP A 91 25.42 2.15 8.31
C ASP A 91 23.94 2.54 8.44
N GLN A 92 23.40 3.30 7.49
CA GLN A 92 22.02 3.79 7.50
C GLN A 92 21.34 3.47 6.18
N HIS A 93 20.00 3.58 6.17
CA HIS A 93 19.23 3.36 4.96
C HIS A 93 19.73 4.29 3.84
N PRO A 94 20.12 3.75 2.67
CA PRO A 94 20.52 4.57 1.52
C PRO A 94 19.40 5.51 1.10
N TYR A 95 19.75 6.70 0.59
CA TYR A 95 18.78 7.49 -0.15
C TYR A 95 18.27 6.68 -1.35
N ALA A 96 16.96 6.61 -1.52
CA ALA A 96 16.37 5.93 -2.66
C ALA A 96 14.99 6.48 -2.97
N GLY A 97 14.67 6.54 -4.26
CA GLY A 97 13.31 6.76 -4.74
C GLY A 97 12.86 5.61 -5.61
N TRP A 98 11.58 5.27 -5.55
CA TRP A 98 10.92 4.27 -6.38
C TRP A 98 9.67 4.85 -7.01
N LEU A 99 9.73 5.16 -8.30
CA LEU A 99 8.59 5.63 -9.09
C LEU A 99 8.07 4.49 -9.95
N TYR A 100 6.78 4.16 -9.84
CA TYR A 100 6.22 2.97 -10.49
C TYR A 100 4.79 3.16 -10.97
N ALA A 101 4.47 2.46 -12.07
CA ALA A 101 3.11 2.15 -12.47
C ALA A 101 2.76 0.73 -11.98
N ASP A 102 1.55 0.55 -11.46
CA ASP A 102 1.02 -0.71 -10.94
C ASP A 102 -0.24 -1.10 -11.73
N PHE A 103 -0.25 -2.32 -12.27
CA PHE A 103 -1.39 -2.91 -12.95
C PHE A 103 -1.87 -4.09 -12.13
N SER A 104 -3.15 -4.13 -11.76
CA SER A 104 -3.68 -5.16 -10.88
C SER A 104 -4.95 -5.80 -11.40
N ILE A 105 -5.12 -7.08 -11.10
CA ILE A 105 -6.34 -7.85 -11.30
C ILE A 105 -6.79 -8.35 -9.92
N LEU A 106 -8.03 -8.05 -9.57
CA LEU A 106 -8.66 -8.51 -8.34
C LEU A 106 -9.77 -9.48 -8.70
N VAL A 107 -9.83 -10.61 -8.00
CA VAL A 107 -10.90 -11.61 -8.12
C VAL A 107 -11.54 -11.77 -6.75
N GLU A 108 -12.74 -11.20 -6.61
CA GLU A 108 -13.54 -11.27 -5.40
C GLU A 108 -14.50 -12.46 -5.49
N ARG A 109 -14.42 -13.33 -4.49
CA ARG A 109 -15.32 -14.46 -4.27
C ARG A 109 -16.01 -14.30 -2.93
N LYS A 110 -16.94 -15.21 -2.62
CA LYS A 110 -17.75 -15.15 -1.40
C LYS A 110 -16.94 -14.94 -0.10
N TYR A 111 -15.80 -15.60 0.04
CA TYR A 111 -14.97 -15.54 1.26
C TYR A 111 -13.51 -15.20 0.99
N THR A 112 -13.15 -14.89 -0.25
CA THR A 112 -11.74 -14.65 -0.61
C THR A 112 -11.61 -13.50 -1.57
N LEU A 113 -10.52 -12.74 -1.42
CA LEU A 113 -10.07 -11.77 -2.41
C LEU A 113 -8.66 -12.14 -2.84
N ASP A 114 -8.50 -12.44 -4.12
CA ASP A 114 -7.19 -12.60 -4.74
C ASP A 114 -6.80 -11.32 -5.45
N THR A 115 -5.54 -10.90 -5.31
CA THR A 115 -4.97 -9.75 -6.00
C THR A 115 -3.67 -10.16 -6.64
N LEU A 116 -3.59 -10.04 -7.96
CA LEU A 116 -2.33 -10.12 -8.71
C LEU A 116 -1.97 -8.72 -9.17
N SER A 117 -0.75 -8.26 -8.92
CA SER A 117 -0.28 -6.97 -9.41
C SER A 117 1.12 -7.04 -10.00
N LEU A 118 1.34 -6.21 -11.02
CA LEU A 118 2.63 -6.02 -11.68
C LEU A 118 3.01 -4.54 -11.55
N GLN A 119 4.10 -4.29 -10.83
CA GLN A 119 4.73 -2.97 -10.77
C GLN A 119 5.88 -2.91 -11.77
N VAL A 120 5.94 -1.84 -12.54
CA VAL A 120 7.06 -1.49 -13.42
C VAL A 120 7.46 -0.05 -13.18
N GLY A 121 8.74 0.22 -13.08
CA GLY A 121 9.20 1.53 -12.63
C GLY A 121 10.71 1.71 -12.68
N VAL A 122 11.18 2.71 -11.93
CA VAL A 122 12.59 3.05 -11.82
C VAL A 122 12.99 3.37 -10.38
N VAL A 123 14.11 2.79 -9.95
CA VAL A 123 14.83 3.13 -8.71
C VAL A 123 15.93 4.14 -9.02
N GLY A 124 16.19 5.08 -8.10
CA GLY A 124 17.31 6.02 -8.18
C GLY A 124 16.93 7.40 -8.73
N PRO A 125 17.87 8.17 -9.32
CA PRO A 125 17.66 9.59 -9.63
C PRO A 125 16.44 9.87 -10.53
N ASP A 126 16.19 9.00 -11.51
CA ASP A 126 15.09 9.15 -12.46
C ASP A 126 13.70 8.95 -11.82
N SER A 127 13.63 8.46 -10.58
CA SER A 127 12.40 8.45 -9.81
C SER A 127 11.93 9.86 -9.44
N GLY A 128 12.82 10.86 -9.47
CA GLY A 128 12.53 12.25 -9.10
C GLY A 128 12.32 12.48 -7.59
N ALA A 129 12.70 11.52 -6.75
CA ALA A 129 12.47 11.60 -5.30
C ALA A 129 13.21 12.76 -4.63
N GLU A 130 14.44 13.06 -5.04
CA GLU A 130 15.19 14.23 -4.58
C GLU A 130 14.41 15.53 -4.80
N TRP A 131 13.94 15.75 -6.02
CA TRP A 131 13.18 16.95 -6.35
C TRP A 131 11.92 17.06 -5.50
N VAL A 132 11.17 15.95 -5.34
CA VAL A 132 9.95 15.94 -4.51
C VAL A 132 10.27 16.25 -3.05
N GLN A 133 11.24 15.56 -2.45
CA GLN A 133 11.57 15.74 -1.04
C GLN A 133 12.07 17.17 -0.77
N THR A 134 13.01 17.66 -1.57
CA THR A 134 13.58 19.02 -1.39
C THR A 134 12.49 20.09 -1.49
N ASN A 135 11.59 20.02 -2.48
CA ASN A 135 10.50 20.99 -2.62
C ASN A 135 9.52 20.93 -1.44
N VAL A 136 9.20 19.73 -0.92
CA VAL A 136 8.33 19.58 0.25
C VAL A 136 9.01 20.18 1.49
N HIS A 137 10.28 19.85 1.73
CA HIS A 137 11.04 20.35 2.88
C HIS A 137 11.19 21.88 2.84
N GLU A 138 11.41 22.46 1.66
CA GLU A 138 11.41 23.91 1.46
C GLU A 138 10.05 24.54 1.78
N TRP A 139 8.96 23.93 1.32
CA TRP A 139 7.60 24.44 1.50
C TRP A 139 7.14 24.42 2.96
N ILE A 140 7.53 23.39 3.73
CA ILE A 140 7.17 23.25 5.16
C ILE A 140 8.25 23.81 6.10
N HIS A 141 9.35 24.37 5.58
CA HIS A 141 10.49 24.86 6.34
C HIS A 141 11.14 23.80 7.25
N SER A 142 11.33 22.58 6.73
CA SER A 142 12.07 21.49 7.39
C SER A 142 13.57 21.53 7.06
N ASP A 143 14.35 20.64 7.69
CA ASP A 143 15.78 20.45 7.41
C ASP A 143 15.99 20.01 5.95
N GLU A 144 16.95 20.61 5.26
CA GLU A 144 17.26 20.32 3.86
C GLU A 144 17.97 18.96 3.71
N PRO A 145 17.48 18.05 2.84
CA PRO A 145 18.17 16.79 2.56
C PRO A 145 19.35 17.03 1.61
N ARG A 146 20.59 16.77 2.08
CA ARG A 146 21.83 17.09 1.35
C ARG A 146 22.62 15.88 0.86
N GLY A 147 22.12 14.68 1.11
CA GLY A 147 22.82 13.43 0.81
C GLY A 147 22.39 12.74 -0.50
N TRP A 148 21.48 13.33 -1.27
CA TRP A 148 20.89 12.74 -2.48
C TRP A 148 21.90 12.38 -3.57
N ASP A 149 23.08 13.03 -3.60
CA ASP A 149 24.20 12.64 -4.48
C ASP A 149 24.71 11.21 -4.22
N ASN A 150 24.45 10.67 -3.02
CA ASN A 150 24.85 9.32 -2.61
C ASN A 150 23.73 8.27 -2.72
N GLN A 151 22.60 8.61 -3.37
CA GLN A 151 21.47 7.71 -3.50
C GLN A 151 21.78 6.44 -4.31
N LEU A 152 20.90 5.45 -4.20
CA LEU A 152 20.90 4.29 -5.09
C LEU A 152 20.86 4.72 -6.55
N GLN A 153 21.59 4.00 -7.38
CA GLN A 153 21.77 4.33 -8.79
C GLN A 153 20.51 3.98 -9.61
N HIS A 154 20.44 4.57 -10.80
CA HIS A 154 19.37 4.30 -11.75
C HIS A 154 19.27 2.80 -12.07
N GLU A 155 18.09 2.22 -11.80
CA GLU A 155 17.77 0.85 -12.14
C GLU A 155 16.29 0.67 -12.52
N PRO A 156 15.98 0.12 -13.71
CA PRO A 156 14.62 -0.31 -14.04
C PRO A 156 14.17 -1.41 -13.08
N GLY A 157 12.98 -1.26 -12.51
CA GLY A 157 12.43 -2.19 -11.55
C GLY A 157 11.17 -2.88 -12.06
N VAL A 158 11.02 -4.15 -11.70
CA VAL A 158 9.80 -4.93 -11.92
C VAL A 158 9.50 -5.75 -10.67
N VAL A 159 8.24 -5.76 -10.24
CA VAL A 159 7.76 -6.60 -9.13
C VAL A 159 6.43 -7.22 -9.50
N LEU A 160 6.35 -8.56 -9.47
CA LEU A 160 5.10 -9.30 -9.51
C LEU A 160 4.69 -9.64 -8.08
N THR A 161 3.45 -9.33 -7.71
CA THR A 161 2.91 -9.59 -6.37
C THR A 161 1.60 -10.34 -6.44
N PHE A 162 1.43 -11.34 -5.58
CA PHE A 162 0.17 -12.04 -5.35
C PHE A 162 -0.20 -11.97 -3.88
N ASP A 163 -1.47 -11.64 -3.59
CA ASP A 163 -2.04 -11.74 -2.23
C ASP A 163 -3.38 -12.43 -2.27
N ARG A 164 -3.63 -13.23 -1.24
CA ARG A 164 -4.94 -13.78 -0.92
C ARG A 164 -5.37 -13.33 0.46
N LYS A 165 -6.61 -12.87 0.55
CA LYS A 165 -7.31 -12.61 1.81
C LYS A 165 -8.44 -13.60 2.00
N TRP A 166 -8.64 -14.04 3.23
CA TRP A 166 -9.77 -14.87 3.64
C TRP A 166 -10.66 -14.07 4.56
N ARG A 167 -11.89 -13.79 4.16
CA ARG A 167 -12.86 -13.02 4.96
C ARG A 167 -13.63 -13.95 5.90
N ALA A 168 -13.61 -13.66 7.19
CA ALA A 168 -14.51 -14.25 8.18
C ALA A 168 -15.31 -13.13 8.85
N LEU A 169 -16.40 -12.75 8.17
CA LEU A 169 -17.29 -11.66 8.58
C LEU A 169 -18.49 -12.22 9.36
N ALA A 170 -18.77 -11.60 10.51
CA ALA A 170 -19.96 -11.81 11.31
C ALA A 170 -20.63 -10.46 11.58
N GLU A 171 -21.91 -10.32 11.23
CA GLU A 171 -22.68 -9.07 11.39
C GLU A 171 -23.92 -9.32 12.27
N TRP A 172 -24.27 -8.33 13.09
CA TRP A 172 -25.44 -8.36 13.95
C TRP A 172 -26.35 -7.15 13.66
N ASP A 173 -27.41 -7.39 12.89
CA ASP A 173 -28.33 -6.34 12.39
C ASP A 173 -28.94 -5.49 13.50
N ALA A 174 -29.26 -6.08 14.65
CA ALA A 174 -29.91 -5.40 15.77
C ALA A 174 -29.06 -4.30 16.42
N LEU A 175 -27.74 -4.35 16.25
CA LEU A 175 -26.78 -3.41 16.80
C LEU A 175 -26.09 -2.55 15.73
N SER A 176 -26.38 -2.82 14.45
CA SER A 176 -25.66 -2.25 13.30
C SER A 176 -24.14 -2.31 13.52
N ILE A 177 -23.65 -3.45 13.99
CA ILE A 177 -22.22 -3.68 14.22
C ILE A 177 -21.85 -5.08 13.71
N GLY A 178 -20.65 -5.19 13.16
CA GLY A 178 -20.04 -6.42 12.72
C GLY A 178 -18.60 -6.52 13.20
N ILE A 179 -18.07 -7.73 13.05
CA ILE A 179 -16.68 -8.07 13.26
C ILE A 179 -16.20 -8.82 12.02
N ASP A 180 -15.08 -8.41 11.45
CA ASP A 180 -14.39 -9.15 10.40
C ASP A 180 -12.99 -9.54 10.85
N LEU A 181 -12.71 -10.83 10.83
CA LEU A 181 -11.37 -11.36 10.96
C LEU A 181 -10.87 -11.82 9.59
N THR A 182 -9.88 -11.10 9.06
CA THR A 182 -9.35 -11.33 7.71
C THR A 182 -7.88 -11.78 7.75
N PRO A 183 -7.61 -13.10 7.85
CA PRO A 183 -6.29 -13.64 7.53
C PRO A 183 -5.87 -13.28 6.11
N ASN A 184 -4.57 -13.10 5.89
CA ASN A 184 -4.01 -12.84 4.58
C ASN A 184 -2.61 -13.45 4.43
N ALA A 185 -2.25 -13.79 3.20
CA ALA A 185 -0.92 -14.25 2.84
C ALA A 185 -0.62 -13.88 1.39
N GLY A 186 0.66 -13.64 1.10
CA GLY A 186 1.08 -13.21 -0.21
C GLY A 186 2.58 -13.40 -0.42
N PHE A 187 3.03 -13.05 -1.62
CA PHE A 187 4.43 -12.98 -1.95
C PHE A 187 4.67 -11.97 -3.07
N SER A 188 5.89 -11.47 -3.14
CA SER A 188 6.40 -10.62 -4.20
C SER A 188 7.68 -11.23 -4.76
N VAL A 189 7.87 -11.14 -6.06
CA VAL A 189 9.12 -11.54 -6.74
C VAL A 189 9.49 -10.46 -7.75
N GLY A 190 10.74 -10.01 -7.72
CA GLY A 190 11.23 -8.94 -8.57
C GLY A 190 12.62 -8.49 -8.19
N ASN A 191 13.21 -7.62 -9.02
CA ASN A 191 14.53 -7.01 -8.77
C ASN A 191 14.45 -5.74 -7.91
N VAL A 192 13.27 -5.42 -7.37
CA VAL A 192 13.09 -4.36 -6.35
C VAL A 192 12.79 -4.98 -5.00
N LEU A 193 11.87 -5.95 -4.96
CA LEU A 193 11.45 -6.62 -3.72
C LEU A 193 11.09 -8.08 -3.99
N THR A 194 11.69 -8.99 -3.23
CA THR A 194 11.31 -10.40 -3.17
C THR A 194 11.08 -10.80 -1.71
N GLN A 195 9.85 -11.17 -1.39
CA GLN A 195 9.44 -11.51 -0.03
C GLN A 195 8.20 -12.42 -0.01
N ALA A 196 7.96 -13.05 1.13
CA ALA A 196 6.67 -13.65 1.46
C ALA A 196 6.04 -12.93 2.65
N THR A 197 4.72 -12.84 2.70
CA THR A 197 3.96 -12.15 3.74
C THR A 197 2.86 -13.05 4.28
N ALA A 198 2.60 -12.95 5.58
CA ALA A 198 1.44 -13.56 6.22
C ALA A 198 0.98 -12.67 7.37
N GLY A 199 -0.33 -12.46 7.48
CA GLY A 199 -0.89 -11.54 8.46
C GLY A 199 -2.36 -11.78 8.75
N LEU A 200 -2.88 -10.90 9.59
CA LEU A 200 -4.25 -10.94 10.08
C LEU A 200 -4.72 -9.52 10.34
N THR A 201 -5.94 -9.21 9.92
CA THR A 201 -6.60 -7.93 10.21
C THR A 201 -7.92 -8.18 10.91
N LEU A 202 -8.15 -7.51 12.02
CA LEU A 202 -9.44 -7.45 12.73
C LEU A 202 -10.09 -6.10 12.44
N ARG A 203 -11.38 -6.11 12.14
CA ARG A 203 -12.20 -4.90 11.91
C ARG A 203 -13.46 -4.97 12.75
N ILE A 204 -13.86 -3.84 13.32
CA ILE A 204 -15.07 -3.70 14.12
C ILE A 204 -15.75 -2.39 13.74
N GLY A 205 -17.03 -2.46 13.37
CA GLY A 205 -17.79 -1.30 12.89
C GLY A 205 -19.05 -1.73 12.17
N ASN A 206 -19.61 -0.85 11.33
CA ASN A 206 -20.71 -1.19 10.43
C ASN A 206 -20.22 -1.21 8.97
N ASP A 207 -21.07 -1.69 8.06
CA ASP A 207 -20.80 -1.73 6.62
C ASP A 207 -19.46 -2.43 6.26
N LEU A 208 -19.10 -3.46 7.06
CA LEU A 208 -17.83 -4.18 6.92
C LEU A 208 -17.77 -5.08 5.68
N ALA A 209 -18.94 -5.50 5.18
CA ALA A 209 -19.06 -6.25 3.92
C ALA A 209 -18.61 -5.44 2.69
N ASP A 210 -18.60 -4.11 2.79
CA ASP A 210 -18.47 -3.22 1.65
C ASP A 210 -17.03 -3.08 1.13
N ASP A 211 -16.01 -3.39 1.95
CA ASP A 211 -14.60 -3.34 1.54
C ASP A 211 -13.72 -4.41 2.24
N TYR A 212 -12.46 -4.55 1.81
CA TYR A 212 -11.45 -5.42 2.44
C TYR A 212 -10.39 -4.63 3.24
N GLY A 213 -10.80 -3.49 3.81
CA GLY A 213 -9.92 -2.50 4.44
C GLY A 213 -9.49 -1.39 3.47
N PRO A 214 -8.87 -0.31 3.99
CA PRO A 214 -8.43 0.81 3.19
C PRO A 214 -7.18 0.48 2.35
N PRO A 215 -7.04 1.02 1.13
CA PRO A 215 -5.83 0.82 0.32
C PRO A 215 -4.58 1.38 1.02
N ARG A 216 -3.43 0.74 0.80
CA ARG A 216 -2.12 1.17 1.32
C ARG A 216 -1.03 1.04 0.26
N ILE A 217 0.06 1.76 0.46
CA ILE A 217 1.27 1.58 -0.35
C ILE A 217 1.99 0.31 0.15
N ARG A 218 2.29 -0.61 -0.78
CA ARG A 218 3.02 -1.84 -0.47
C ARG A 218 4.46 -1.49 -0.03
N PRO A 219 5.07 -2.27 0.89
CA PRO A 219 4.69 -3.62 1.33
C PRO A 219 3.69 -3.71 2.50
N SER A 220 3.01 -2.62 2.88
CA SER A 220 2.03 -2.60 3.98
C SER A 220 0.83 -3.54 3.75
N LEU A 221 0.10 -3.84 4.83
CA LEU A 221 -1.20 -4.54 4.82
C LEU A 221 -2.27 -3.71 4.07
N ALA A 222 -2.25 -3.77 2.74
CA ALA A 222 -3.14 -3.02 1.88
C ALA A 222 -4.53 -3.65 1.80
N GLY A 223 -5.56 -2.81 1.86
CA GLY A 223 -6.96 -3.12 1.57
C GLY A 223 -7.26 -3.48 0.11
N GLY A 224 -8.53 -3.72 -0.19
CA GLY A 224 -8.97 -4.08 -1.55
C GLY A 224 -8.98 -2.89 -2.53
N GLY A 225 -8.92 -1.65 -2.04
CA GLY A 225 -8.94 -0.45 -2.89
C GLY A 225 -10.29 -0.15 -3.57
N PHE A 226 -11.33 -0.92 -3.23
CA PHE A 226 -12.74 -0.62 -3.52
C PHE A 226 -13.52 -0.59 -2.21
N PHE A 227 -14.67 0.08 -2.26
CA PHE A 227 -15.74 -0.04 -1.28
C PHE A 227 -17.08 -0.14 -2.02
N LYS A 228 -18.18 -0.47 -1.36
CA LYS A 228 -19.53 -0.33 -1.93
C LYS A 228 -20.14 0.96 -1.37
N PRO A 229 -20.77 1.81 -2.21
CA PRO A 229 -21.41 3.01 -1.70
C PRO A 229 -22.63 2.63 -0.84
N SER A 230 -22.80 3.35 0.27
CA SER A 230 -23.93 3.16 1.20
C SER A 230 -24.61 4.50 1.46
N ASP A 231 -25.94 4.48 1.56
CA ASP A 231 -26.75 5.66 1.93
C ASP A 231 -26.63 5.98 3.42
N SER A 232 -26.11 5.05 4.24
CA SER A 232 -25.82 5.23 5.65
C SER A 232 -24.38 5.69 5.91
N PHE A 233 -24.19 6.27 7.09
CA PHE A 233 -22.84 6.54 7.61
C PHE A 233 -22.18 5.21 7.98
N GLY A 234 -21.11 4.88 7.26
CA GLY A 234 -20.27 3.72 7.52
C GLY A 234 -19.03 4.13 8.32
N TRP A 235 -18.60 3.28 9.24
CA TRP A 235 -17.37 3.46 9.99
C TRP A 235 -16.86 2.12 10.50
N TYR A 236 -15.54 2.01 10.61
CA TYR A 236 -14.93 0.93 11.38
C TYR A 236 -13.58 1.34 11.90
N ILE A 237 -13.20 0.70 13.00
CA ILE A 237 -11.81 0.66 13.46
C ILE A 237 -11.20 -0.67 13.05
N PHE A 238 -9.89 -0.68 12.84
CA PHE A 238 -9.18 -1.90 12.52
C PHE A 238 -7.81 -1.95 13.19
N ALA A 239 -7.35 -3.18 13.41
CA ALA A 239 -6.00 -3.49 13.84
C ALA A 239 -5.49 -4.68 13.02
N GLY A 240 -4.21 -4.70 12.67
CA GLY A 240 -3.63 -5.81 11.95
C GLY A 240 -2.15 -6.00 12.24
N ALA A 241 -1.66 -7.20 11.99
CA ALA A 241 -0.25 -7.56 12.09
C ALA A 241 0.14 -8.47 10.92
N ALA A 242 1.33 -8.25 10.36
CA ALA A 242 1.89 -9.07 9.28
C ALA A 242 3.39 -9.31 9.47
N GLY A 243 3.78 -10.57 9.39
CA GLY A 243 5.19 -10.96 9.26
C GLY A 243 5.60 -10.95 7.79
N ARG A 244 6.82 -10.47 7.53
CA ARG A 244 7.46 -10.45 6.22
C ARG A 244 8.76 -11.25 6.28
N ALA A 245 8.91 -12.21 5.39
CA ALA A 245 10.16 -12.93 5.16
C ALA A 245 10.82 -12.35 3.89
N VAL A 246 11.85 -11.53 4.07
CA VAL A 246 12.45 -10.72 3.00
C VAL A 246 13.72 -11.39 2.48
N ALA A 247 13.69 -11.78 1.20
CA ALA A 247 14.81 -12.42 0.52
C ALA A 247 15.62 -11.43 -0.32
N TYR A 248 14.97 -10.41 -0.87
CA TYR A 248 15.63 -9.33 -1.61
C TYR A 248 14.87 -8.01 -1.42
N ASN A 249 15.58 -6.90 -1.23
CA ASN A 249 15.04 -5.54 -1.15
C ASN A 249 16.12 -4.57 -1.63
N ILE A 250 15.98 -4.04 -2.85
CA ILE A 250 16.95 -3.12 -3.47
C ILE A 250 17.25 -1.89 -2.60
N PHE A 251 16.28 -1.45 -1.79
CA PHE A 251 16.42 -0.29 -0.91
C PHE A 251 17.42 -0.52 0.24
N LEU A 252 17.74 -1.79 0.52
CA LEU A 252 18.66 -2.21 1.58
C LEU A 252 19.86 -2.97 1.02
N ASP A 253 19.64 -3.84 0.03
CA ASP A 253 20.68 -4.68 -0.59
C ASP A 253 21.44 -3.96 -1.72
N GLY A 254 21.07 -2.71 -2.03
CA GLY A 254 21.65 -1.96 -3.15
C GLY A 254 21.20 -2.44 -4.53
N ASN A 255 21.66 -1.76 -5.58
CA ASN A 255 21.38 -2.05 -6.98
C ASN A 255 21.82 -3.46 -7.42
N THR A 256 21.02 -4.14 -8.25
CA THR A 256 21.40 -5.44 -8.83
C THR A 256 22.38 -5.30 -9.99
N MET A 257 22.30 -4.18 -10.72
CA MET A 257 23.03 -4.01 -11.99
C MET A 257 24.41 -3.39 -11.81
N ARG A 258 24.68 -2.79 -10.64
CA ARG A 258 25.89 -2.00 -10.35
C ARG A 258 26.11 -1.97 -8.84
N ASP A 259 27.35 -1.81 -8.39
CA ASP A 259 27.64 -1.61 -6.98
C ASP A 259 27.07 -0.27 -6.48
N SER A 260 26.53 -0.26 -5.26
CA SER A 260 25.95 0.92 -4.61
C SER A 260 26.00 0.76 -3.08
N LEU A 261 25.47 1.72 -2.33
CA LEU A 261 25.34 1.57 -0.89
C LEU A 261 24.35 0.45 -0.54
N GLU A 262 24.71 -0.33 0.46
CA GLU A 262 23.92 -1.43 1.00
C GLU A 262 24.05 -1.45 2.52
N VAL A 263 23.08 -2.08 3.19
CA VAL A 263 23.07 -2.34 4.63
C VAL A 263 22.69 -3.80 4.90
N ASP A 264 23.13 -4.33 6.04
CA ASP A 264 22.85 -5.71 6.43
C ASP A 264 21.36 -5.90 6.79
N ARG A 265 20.55 -6.30 5.81
CA ARG A 265 19.11 -6.49 5.98
C ARG A 265 18.78 -7.63 6.96
N ARG A 266 17.77 -7.41 7.80
CA ARG A 266 17.10 -8.44 8.59
C ARG A 266 16.14 -9.27 7.71
N PRO A 267 16.21 -10.61 7.72
CA PRO A 267 15.37 -11.45 6.87
C PRO A 267 13.91 -11.51 7.32
N PHE A 268 13.59 -11.07 8.54
CA PHE A 268 12.24 -11.07 9.08
C PHE A 268 11.88 -9.69 9.63
N VAL A 269 10.74 -9.17 9.21
CA VAL A 269 10.20 -7.89 9.67
C VAL A 269 8.73 -8.08 10.08
N LEU A 270 8.31 -7.44 11.15
CA LEU A 270 6.92 -7.40 11.60
C LEU A 270 6.35 -6.00 11.40
N ASP A 271 5.22 -5.93 10.71
CA ASP A 271 4.41 -4.71 10.59
C ASP A 271 3.16 -4.86 11.46
N VAL A 272 2.86 -3.86 12.29
CA VAL A 272 1.60 -3.72 13.03
C VAL A 272 0.91 -2.44 12.60
N GLN A 273 -0.41 -2.45 12.52
CA GLN A 273 -1.16 -1.25 12.16
C GLN A 273 -2.47 -1.13 12.94
N VAL A 274 -2.87 0.10 13.17
CA VAL A 274 -4.19 0.46 13.71
C VAL A 274 -4.75 1.63 12.92
N GLY A 275 -6.06 1.69 12.76
CA GLY A 275 -6.66 2.79 12.01
C GLY A 275 -8.17 2.89 12.16
N VAL A 276 -8.69 3.93 11.55
CA VAL A 276 -10.12 4.24 11.47
C VAL A 276 -10.49 4.55 10.03
N VAL A 277 -11.67 4.09 9.64
CA VAL A 277 -12.28 4.39 8.35
C VAL A 277 -13.65 4.99 8.59
N ILE A 278 -13.94 6.01 7.80
CA ILE A 278 -15.25 6.66 7.73
C ILE A 278 -15.70 6.62 6.27
N GLN A 279 -16.93 6.22 6.06
CA GLN A 279 -17.58 6.18 4.76
C GLN A 279 -18.84 7.01 4.81
N LEU A 280 -19.00 7.89 3.82
CA LEU A 280 -20.18 8.70 3.65
C LEU A 280 -20.52 8.78 2.17
N LEU A 281 -21.67 8.22 1.80
CA LEU A 281 -22.18 8.21 0.43
C LEU A 281 -21.18 7.56 -0.55
N ARG A 282 -20.48 8.40 -1.31
CA ARG A 282 -19.52 8.05 -2.37
C ARG A 282 -18.07 8.34 -1.97
N VAL A 283 -17.80 8.59 -0.68
CA VAL A 283 -16.48 8.96 -0.17
C VAL A 283 -16.09 8.04 0.97
N GLN A 284 -14.85 7.56 0.95
CA GLN A 284 -14.21 6.85 2.05
C GLN A 284 -12.94 7.59 2.45
N LEU A 285 -12.79 7.88 3.74
CA LEU A 285 -11.58 8.44 4.34
C LEU A 285 -11.02 7.42 5.34
N ALA A 286 -9.72 7.16 5.27
CA ALA A 286 -9.03 6.35 6.25
C ALA A 286 -7.81 7.06 6.82
N PHE A 287 -7.56 6.82 8.10
CA PHE A 287 -6.31 7.15 8.77
C PHE A 287 -5.74 5.89 9.41
N THR A 288 -4.46 5.62 9.15
CA THR A 288 -3.75 4.44 9.66
C THR A 288 -2.44 4.88 10.29
N VAL A 289 -2.07 4.26 11.40
CA VAL A 289 -0.73 4.33 11.98
C VAL A 289 -0.11 2.94 11.85
N VAL A 290 1.14 2.89 11.37
CA VAL A 290 1.92 1.66 11.21
C VAL A 290 3.14 1.73 12.11
N GLY A 291 3.39 0.66 12.85
CA GLY A 291 4.68 0.37 13.47
C GLY A 291 5.35 -0.78 12.71
N ARG A 292 6.65 -0.67 12.49
CA ARG A 292 7.46 -1.64 11.76
C ARG A 292 8.75 -1.89 12.52
N THR A 293 9.06 -3.16 12.75
CA THR A 293 10.34 -3.54 13.37
C THR A 293 11.52 -3.20 12.45
N GLU A 294 12.73 -3.27 12.98
CA GLU A 294 13.94 -2.97 12.22
C GLU A 294 14.04 -3.81 10.94
N GLU A 295 14.45 -3.18 9.84
CA GLU A 295 14.63 -3.82 8.54
C GLU A 295 16.10 -4.18 8.27
N PHE A 296 17.05 -3.63 9.01
CA PHE A 296 18.49 -3.90 8.90
C PHE A 296 19.20 -3.84 10.26
N GLU A 297 20.40 -4.43 10.35
CA GLU A 297 21.11 -4.66 11.63
C GLU A 297 21.55 -3.37 12.32
N SER A 298 22.02 -2.38 11.56
CA SER A 298 22.49 -1.09 12.08
C SER A 298 21.37 -0.06 12.30
N GLN A 299 20.12 -0.43 12.06
CA GLN A 299 18.96 0.44 12.29
C GLN A 299 18.82 0.72 13.80
N ARG A 300 18.67 1.99 14.17
CA ARG A 300 18.67 2.41 15.58
C ARG A 300 17.38 2.11 16.32
N ASP A 301 16.25 2.35 15.67
CA ASP A 301 14.92 2.25 16.26
C ASP A 301 13.93 1.64 15.26
N GLU A 302 12.86 1.05 15.78
CA GLU A 302 11.66 0.71 15.01
C GLU A 302 11.10 1.95 14.27
N GLN A 303 10.42 1.68 13.16
CA GLN A 303 9.82 2.71 12.33
C GLN A 303 8.34 2.88 12.64
N VAL A 304 7.89 4.14 12.73
CA VAL A 304 6.47 4.47 12.86
C VAL A 304 6.09 5.52 11.83
N PHE A 305 5.00 5.31 11.10
CA PHE A 305 4.51 6.27 10.11
C PHE A 305 2.97 6.27 10.00
N GLY A 306 2.42 7.39 9.55
CA GLY A 306 1.00 7.55 9.32
C GLY A 306 0.65 7.45 7.84
N ALA A 307 -0.59 7.03 7.55
CA ALA A 307 -1.14 6.96 6.22
C ALA A 307 -2.56 7.54 6.19
N VAL A 308 -2.83 8.38 5.21
CA VAL A 308 -4.16 8.89 4.88
C VAL A 308 -4.55 8.36 3.52
N SER A 309 -5.75 7.81 3.40
CA SER A 309 -6.33 7.45 2.11
C SER A 309 -7.70 8.08 1.92
N LEU A 310 -7.94 8.60 0.73
CA LEU A 310 -9.19 9.20 0.33
C LEU A 310 -9.66 8.55 -0.97
N SER A 311 -10.80 7.88 -0.93
CA SER A 311 -11.36 7.14 -2.05
C SER A 311 -12.75 7.66 -2.42
N PHE A 312 -13.02 7.74 -3.72
CA PHE A 312 -14.27 8.27 -4.26
C PHE A 312 -14.84 7.32 -5.31
N LYS A 313 -16.17 7.15 -5.29
CA LYS A 313 -16.92 6.47 -6.34
C LYS A 313 -17.19 7.39 -7.52
N ILE A 314 -16.77 6.96 -8.71
CA ILE A 314 -16.97 7.67 -9.98
C ILE A 314 -17.96 6.95 -10.89
#